data_AF-A0A965LD32-F1
#
_entry.id   AF-A0A965LD32-F1
#
_cell.length_a   1.000
_cell.length_b   1.000
_cell.length_c   1.000
_cell.angle_alpha   90.00
_cell.angle_beta   90.00
_cell.angle_gamma   90.00
#
_symmetry.space_group_name_H-M   'P 1'
#
loop_
_entity.id
_entity.type
_entity.pdbx_description
1 polymer ?
#
loop_
_entity_poly.entity_id
_entity_poly.type
_entity_poly.pdbx_seq_one_letter_code
_entity_poly.pdbx_strand_id
1 'polypeptide(L)'
;MCQEGAGSFDLEWSEYREHGTEFIKASTKPNSIAKQINKVYNMPIQKRREMGRKAREWTIENFSVETVGKRIEQFIDSAEFTNYDFSLKEEEKDPFHQIPNIEKDNEWLTYMYHNILKMKDVNDNDDGHKYWMQEISKGVKRQDIENYFRQVASQENQKNKQVDFNDLLDKDDVGRRVLYVMPESIGDIYISTSLFKNIKKQYPEYNLYVATKPEYFDILKGNPYIHKVLQYIPQMDQLLWLEGAGDHKGYFEVAFLPHAGTQRFLDYLHNGKTNIQFDIKENICT
;
A
#
# COMPACT_ATOMS: atom_id res chain seq x y z
N MET A 1 -21.96 -29.85 -6.30
CA MET A 1 -22.84 -28.81 -5.75
C MET A 1 -23.79 -29.47 -4.80
N CYS A 2 -23.77 -29.11 -3.52
CA CYS A 2 -24.50 -29.83 -2.49
C CYS A 2 -25.80 -29.06 -2.17
N GLN A 3 -26.64 -28.89 -3.19
CA GLN A 3 -27.95 -28.24 -3.04
C GLN A 3 -29.06 -29.23 -3.38
N GLU A 4 -30.17 -29.11 -2.66
CA GLU A 4 -31.34 -29.95 -2.88
C GLU A 4 -31.84 -29.77 -4.32
N GLY A 5 -32.12 -30.88 -5.01
CA GLY A 5 -32.54 -30.85 -6.42
C GLY A 5 -31.42 -30.86 -7.45
N ALA A 6 -30.15 -30.68 -7.08
CA ALA A 6 -29.01 -30.62 -8.02
C ALA A 6 -28.69 -31.93 -8.75
N GLY A 7 -29.34 -33.05 -8.38
CA GLY A 7 -29.12 -34.33 -9.03
C GLY A 7 -27.70 -34.88 -8.82
N SER A 8 -27.02 -34.49 -7.75
CA SER A 8 -25.66 -34.90 -7.39
C SER A 8 -25.61 -35.61 -6.04
N PHE A 9 -24.45 -36.20 -5.73
CA PHE A 9 -24.18 -36.76 -4.40
C PHE A 9 -23.24 -35.85 -3.62
N ASP A 10 -23.56 -35.67 -2.35
CA ASP A 10 -22.72 -34.87 -1.46
C ASP A 10 -21.43 -35.62 -1.10
N LEU A 11 -20.37 -34.84 -0.98
CA LEU A 11 -19.06 -35.32 -0.55
C LEU A 11 -18.79 -34.80 0.86
N GLU A 12 -18.36 -35.71 1.74
CA GLU A 12 -17.88 -35.32 3.05
C GLU A 12 -16.52 -34.63 2.94
N TRP A 13 -16.29 -33.68 3.82
CA TRP A 13 -15.04 -32.93 3.89
C TRP A 13 -14.60 -32.78 5.35
N SER A 14 -13.36 -32.35 5.55
CA SER A 14 -12.80 -31.97 6.84
C SER A 14 -12.15 -30.60 6.74
N GLU A 15 -12.32 -29.78 7.76
CA GLU A 15 -11.63 -28.51 7.91
C GLU A 15 -10.16 -28.74 8.28
N TYR A 16 -9.26 -27.92 7.75
CA TYR A 16 -7.88 -27.80 8.20
C TYR A 16 -7.39 -26.36 8.08
N ARG A 17 -6.35 -26.01 8.84
CA ARG A 17 -5.67 -24.71 8.76
C ARG A 17 -4.46 -24.82 7.85
N GLU A 18 -4.32 -23.91 6.90
CA GLU A 18 -3.12 -23.84 6.07
C GLU A 18 -1.92 -23.36 6.90
N HIS A 19 -0.86 -24.17 6.90
CA HIS A 19 0.38 -23.83 7.59
C HIS A 19 0.98 -22.53 7.03
N GLY A 20 1.25 -21.57 7.92
CA GLY A 20 1.89 -20.30 7.58
C GLY A 20 0.93 -19.15 7.27
N THR A 21 -0.37 -19.43 7.08
CA THR A 21 -1.37 -18.39 6.77
C THR A 21 -2.59 -18.41 7.70
N GLU A 22 -2.78 -19.48 8.48
CA GLU A 22 -3.94 -19.70 9.37
C GLU A 22 -5.31 -19.70 8.64
N PHE A 23 -5.30 -19.73 7.31
CA PHE A 23 -6.52 -19.79 6.51
C PHE A 23 -7.26 -21.11 6.74
N ILE A 24 -8.57 -21.00 7.00
CA ILE A 24 -9.48 -22.15 7.06
C ILE A 24 -9.67 -22.70 5.66
N LYS A 25 -9.34 -23.98 5.45
CA LYS A 25 -9.55 -24.68 4.19
C LYS A 25 -10.37 -25.95 4.42
N ALA A 26 -11.19 -26.28 3.43
CA ALA A 26 -11.94 -27.53 3.39
C ALA A 26 -11.22 -28.53 2.48
N SER A 27 -11.00 -29.76 2.97
CA SER A 27 -10.47 -30.87 2.17
C SER A 27 -11.51 -31.97 2.05
N THR A 28 -11.84 -32.36 0.83
CA THR A 28 -12.80 -33.43 0.58
C THR A 28 -12.19 -34.79 0.94
N LYS A 29 -12.93 -35.63 1.67
CA LYS A 29 -12.44 -36.93 2.15
C LYS A 29 -12.30 -37.93 0.99
N PRO A 30 -11.12 -38.53 0.76
CA PRO A 30 -10.92 -39.52 -0.31
C PRO A 30 -11.88 -40.71 -0.24
N ASN A 31 -12.17 -41.21 0.97
CA ASN A 31 -13.12 -42.30 1.17
C ASN A 31 -14.55 -41.94 0.77
N SER A 32 -14.95 -40.68 0.95
CA SER A 32 -16.27 -40.20 0.52
C SER A 32 -16.36 -40.16 -1.00
N ILE A 33 -15.31 -39.66 -1.67
CA ILE A 33 -15.20 -39.67 -3.13
C ILE A 33 -15.32 -41.10 -3.67
N ALA A 34 -14.50 -42.02 -3.15
CA ALA A 34 -14.52 -43.43 -3.58
C ALA A 34 -15.90 -44.08 -3.39
N LYS A 35 -16.57 -43.83 -2.25
CA LYS A 35 -17.92 -44.31 -1.96
C LYS A 35 -18.94 -43.83 -2.99
N GLN A 36 -18.95 -42.53 -3.31
CA GLN A 36 -19.92 -41.98 -4.26
C GLN A 36 -19.63 -42.42 -5.70
N ILE A 37 -18.35 -42.51 -6.11
CA ILE A 37 -17.98 -43.05 -7.43
C ILE A 37 -18.46 -44.49 -7.57
N ASN A 38 -18.22 -45.35 -6.57
CA ASN A 38 -18.65 -46.74 -6.60
C ASN A 38 -20.19 -46.86 -6.67
N LYS A 39 -20.91 -45.97 -5.99
CA LYS A 39 -22.38 -45.89 -6.06
C LYS A 39 -22.87 -45.55 -7.47
N VAL A 40 -22.22 -44.62 -8.16
CA VAL A 40 -22.55 -44.26 -9.56
C VAL A 40 -22.17 -45.37 -10.53
N TYR A 41 -21.02 -46.02 -10.31
CA TYR A 41 -20.54 -47.12 -11.14
C TYR A 41 -21.50 -48.30 -11.16
N ASN A 42 -21.98 -48.71 -9.98
CA ASN A 42 -22.94 -49.81 -9.84
C ASN A 42 -24.40 -49.41 -10.08
N MET A 43 -24.67 -48.16 -10.46
CA MET A 43 -26.03 -47.67 -10.67
C MET A 43 -26.62 -48.23 -11.98
N PRO A 44 -27.90 -48.68 -11.99
CA PRO A 44 -28.57 -49.05 -13.22
C PRO A 44 -28.54 -47.91 -14.24
N ILE A 45 -28.29 -48.27 -15.50
CA ILE A 45 -28.10 -47.30 -16.61
C ILE A 45 -29.27 -46.33 -16.72
N GLN A 46 -30.51 -46.80 -16.56
CA GLN A 46 -31.71 -45.95 -16.65
C GLN A 46 -31.71 -44.88 -15.55
N LYS A 47 -31.50 -45.28 -14.29
CA LYS A 47 -31.43 -44.35 -13.15
C LYS A 47 -30.28 -43.36 -13.28
N ARG A 48 -29.13 -43.82 -13.77
CA ARG A 48 -27.97 -42.95 -14.02
C ARG A 48 -28.25 -41.90 -15.09
N ARG A 49 -28.96 -42.27 -16.17
CA ARG A 49 -29.38 -41.34 -17.23
C ARG A 49 -30.38 -40.31 -16.71
N GLU A 50 -31.37 -40.74 -15.94
CA GLU A 50 -32.36 -39.86 -15.34
C GLU A 50 -31.72 -38.83 -14.40
N MET A 51 -30.86 -39.30 -13.50
CA MET A 51 -30.11 -38.43 -12.58
C MET A 51 -29.20 -37.45 -13.32
N GLY A 52 -28.50 -37.92 -14.37
CA GLY A 52 -27.65 -37.08 -15.20
C GLY A 52 -28.42 -35.99 -15.97
N ARG A 53 -29.63 -36.30 -16.46
CA ARG A 53 -30.51 -35.31 -17.09
C ARG A 53 -30.90 -34.23 -16.10
N LYS A 54 -31.38 -34.64 -14.91
CA LYS A 54 -31.77 -33.71 -13.84
C LYS A 54 -30.61 -32.80 -13.42
N ALA A 55 -29.41 -33.37 -13.26
CA ALA A 55 -28.23 -32.61 -12.88
C ALA A 55 -27.81 -31.59 -13.96
N ARG A 56 -27.90 -31.97 -15.24
CA ARG A 56 -27.61 -31.06 -16.36
C ARG A 56 -28.62 -29.91 -16.44
N GLU A 57 -29.91 -30.22 -16.36
CA GLU A 57 -30.98 -29.22 -16.37
C GLU A 57 -30.77 -28.21 -15.23
N TRP A 58 -30.58 -28.70 -14.01
CA TRP A 58 -30.32 -27.85 -12.84
C TRP A 58 -29.06 -26.99 -13.00
N THR A 59 -27.98 -27.54 -13.57
CA THR A 59 -26.74 -26.80 -13.81
C THR A 59 -26.96 -25.67 -14.82
N ILE A 60 -27.69 -25.90 -15.90
CA ILE A 60 -28.01 -24.87 -16.90
C ILE A 60 -28.89 -23.78 -16.28
N GLU A 61 -29.92 -24.16 -15.54
CA GLU A 61 -30.84 -23.22 -14.91
C GLU A 61 -30.14 -22.29 -13.90
N ASN A 62 -29.11 -22.77 -13.21
CA ASN A 62 -28.45 -22.01 -12.14
C ASN A 62 -27.11 -21.38 -12.53
N PHE A 63 -26.38 -21.96 -13.50
CA PHE A 63 -25.00 -21.60 -13.82
C PHE A 63 -24.73 -21.42 -15.32
N SER A 64 -25.75 -21.38 -16.16
CA SER A 64 -25.57 -20.91 -17.54
C SER A 64 -25.08 -19.47 -17.57
N VAL A 65 -24.42 -19.10 -18.67
CA VAL A 65 -23.94 -17.73 -18.89
C VAL A 65 -25.11 -16.76 -18.84
N GLU A 66 -26.24 -17.15 -19.43
CA GLU A 66 -27.48 -16.39 -19.49
C GLU A 66 -28.07 -16.18 -18.09
N THR A 67 -28.11 -17.22 -17.24
CA THR A 67 -28.61 -17.07 -15.86
C THR A 67 -27.68 -16.19 -15.03
N VAL A 68 -26.38 -16.46 -15.03
CA VAL A 68 -25.42 -15.76 -14.17
C VAL A 68 -25.23 -14.32 -14.62
N GLY A 69 -25.05 -14.10 -15.93
CA GLY A 69 -24.92 -12.78 -16.53
C GLY A 69 -26.12 -11.90 -16.18
N LYS A 70 -27.34 -12.42 -16.38
CA LYS A 70 -28.57 -11.69 -16.05
C LYS A 70 -28.66 -11.33 -14.56
N ARG A 71 -28.22 -12.20 -13.65
CA ARG A 71 -28.18 -11.87 -12.20
C ARG A 71 -27.21 -10.73 -11.90
N ILE A 72 -26.05 -10.72 -12.54
CA ILE A 72 -25.04 -9.67 -12.38
C ILE A 72 -25.55 -8.35 -12.97
N GLU A 73 -26.08 -8.39 -14.19
CA GLU A 73 -26.68 -7.22 -14.87
C GLU A 73 -27.78 -6.61 -14.01
N GLN A 74 -28.72 -7.41 -13.51
CA GLN A 74 -29.78 -6.93 -12.62
C GLN A 74 -29.24 -6.30 -11.34
N PHE A 75 -28.18 -6.86 -10.76
CA PHE A 75 -27.54 -6.28 -9.59
C PHE A 75 -26.92 -4.91 -9.91
N ILE A 76 -26.19 -4.80 -11.02
CA ILE A 76 -25.55 -3.54 -11.45
C ILE A 76 -26.62 -2.49 -11.80
N ASP A 77 -27.63 -2.87 -12.57
CA ASP A 77 -28.70 -1.96 -13.03
C ASP A 77 -29.61 -1.49 -11.89
N SER A 78 -29.72 -2.27 -10.81
CA SER A 78 -30.48 -1.89 -9.61
C SER A 78 -29.65 -1.15 -8.56
N ALA A 79 -28.32 -1.11 -8.72
CA ALA A 79 -27.46 -0.37 -7.81
C ALA A 79 -27.65 1.14 -8.02
N GLU A 80 -27.85 1.87 -6.92
CA GLU A 80 -27.90 3.33 -6.98
C GLU A 80 -26.53 3.90 -7.35
N PHE A 81 -26.50 4.88 -8.26
CA PHE A 81 -25.29 5.61 -8.56
C PHE A 81 -24.87 6.40 -7.32
N THR A 82 -23.71 6.05 -6.77
CA THR A 82 -23.10 6.79 -5.67
C THR A 82 -22.12 7.82 -6.21
N ASN A 83 -22.04 8.96 -5.55
CA ASN A 83 -20.95 9.90 -5.76
C ASN A 83 -19.76 9.41 -4.92
N TYR A 84 -18.58 9.30 -5.53
CA TYR A 84 -17.34 8.96 -4.82
C TYR A 84 -16.83 10.18 -4.02
N ASP A 85 -17.68 10.75 -3.17
CA ASP A 85 -17.41 11.95 -2.36
C ASP A 85 -16.81 11.59 -0.99
N PHE A 86 -16.39 10.35 -0.79
CA PHE A 86 -15.69 9.97 0.41
C PHE A 86 -14.26 10.51 0.42
N SER A 87 -13.90 11.11 1.55
CA SER A 87 -12.52 11.49 1.83
C SER A 87 -11.77 10.27 2.37
N LEU A 88 -10.71 9.85 1.69
CA LEU A 88 -9.74 8.88 2.22
C LEU A 88 -8.86 9.48 3.33
N LYS A 89 -9.04 10.76 3.67
CA LYS A 89 -8.35 11.36 4.83
C LYS A 89 -8.90 10.72 6.09
N GLU A 90 -8.06 9.95 6.75
CA GLU A 90 -8.32 9.45 8.09
C GLU A 90 -8.57 10.64 9.04
N GLU A 91 -9.59 10.51 9.90
CA GLU A 91 -9.88 11.51 10.92
C GLU A 91 -8.67 11.60 11.88
N GLU A 92 -8.13 12.81 12.08
CA GLU A 92 -7.02 13.00 13.02
C GLU A 92 -7.45 12.61 14.43
N LYS A 93 -6.60 11.81 15.08
CA LYS A 93 -6.77 11.38 16.48
C LYS A 93 -6.58 12.58 17.41
N ASP A 94 -7.17 12.53 18.60
CA ASP A 94 -7.08 13.61 19.59
C ASP A 94 -6.28 13.19 20.84
N PRO A 95 -4.93 13.28 20.79
CA PRO A 95 -4.08 12.94 21.92
C PRO A 95 -4.24 13.88 23.13
N PHE A 96 -4.90 15.02 22.98
CA PHE A 96 -5.06 16.03 24.04
C PHE A 96 -6.48 16.10 24.61
N HIS A 97 -7.37 15.22 24.15
CA HIS A 97 -8.75 15.15 24.62
C HIS A 97 -8.82 15.03 26.14
N GLN A 98 -9.69 15.82 26.76
CA GLN A 98 -9.90 15.82 28.20
C GLN A 98 -10.91 14.72 28.56
N ILE A 99 -10.47 13.77 29.40
CA ILE A 99 -11.31 12.65 29.82
C ILE A 99 -12.12 13.11 31.05
N PRO A 100 -13.47 13.03 31.01
CA PRO A 100 -14.28 13.32 32.19
C PRO A 100 -14.05 12.27 33.27
N ASN A 101 -14.42 12.57 34.52
CA ASN A 101 -14.29 11.60 35.60
C ASN A 101 -15.30 10.45 35.40
N ILE A 102 -14.83 9.30 34.92
CA ILE A 102 -15.65 8.11 34.66
C ILE A 102 -15.25 7.02 35.67
N GLU A 103 -16.21 6.56 36.48
CA GLU A 103 -15.93 5.59 37.54
C GLU A 103 -15.71 4.17 37.01
N LYS A 104 -16.48 3.74 36.00
CA LYS A 104 -16.39 2.37 35.48
C LYS A 104 -15.28 2.24 34.45
N ASP A 105 -14.40 1.24 34.63
CA ASP A 105 -13.28 0.96 33.71
C ASP A 105 -13.74 0.73 32.27
N ASN A 106 -14.84 0.00 32.10
CA ASN A 106 -15.42 -0.33 30.79
C ASN A 106 -15.86 0.91 30.00
N GLU A 107 -16.61 1.79 30.66
CA GLU A 107 -17.10 3.04 30.07
C GLU A 107 -15.94 4.01 29.80
N TRP A 108 -14.95 4.05 30.70
CA TRP A 108 -13.76 4.87 30.57
C TRP A 108 -12.88 4.43 29.39
N LEU A 109 -12.66 3.12 29.23
CA LEU A 109 -11.86 2.56 28.14
C LEU A 109 -12.54 2.76 26.78
N THR A 110 -13.85 2.49 26.69
CA THR A 110 -14.64 2.78 25.49
C THR A 110 -14.60 4.26 25.12
N TYR A 111 -14.70 5.15 26.11
CA TYR A 111 -14.61 6.59 25.89
C TYR A 111 -13.26 7.01 25.28
N MET A 112 -12.15 6.42 25.72
CA MET A 112 -10.83 6.69 25.13
C MET A 112 -10.73 6.22 23.67
N TYR A 113 -11.22 5.03 23.36
CA TYR A 113 -11.28 4.55 21.97
C TYR A 113 -12.06 5.51 21.07
N HIS A 114 -13.23 5.97 21.53
CA HIS A 114 -14.11 6.83 20.74
C HIS A 114 -13.57 8.25 20.57
N ASN A 115 -12.94 8.82 21.61
CA ASN A 115 -12.61 10.25 21.61
C ASN A 115 -11.14 10.54 21.32
N ILE A 116 -10.21 9.73 21.83
CA ILE A 116 -8.77 9.87 21.58
C ILE A 116 -8.41 9.22 20.26
N LEU A 117 -8.80 7.95 20.04
CA LEU A 117 -8.43 7.20 18.83
C LEU A 117 -9.45 7.32 17.69
N LYS A 118 -10.60 7.97 17.92
CA LYS A 118 -11.72 8.14 16.96
C LYS A 118 -12.30 6.82 16.43
N MET A 119 -12.15 5.72 17.17
CA MET A 119 -12.64 4.39 16.82
C MET A 119 -14.06 4.16 17.36
N LYS A 120 -15.07 4.70 16.68
CA LYS A 120 -16.47 4.73 17.17
C LYS A 120 -17.13 3.35 17.27
N ASP A 121 -16.61 2.35 16.57
CA ASP A 121 -17.19 1.00 16.53
C ASP A 121 -16.72 0.08 17.67
N VAL A 122 -15.71 0.49 18.44
CA VAL A 122 -15.17 -0.31 19.54
C VAL A 122 -16.17 -0.39 20.70
N ASN A 123 -16.37 -1.61 21.20
CA ASN A 123 -17.23 -1.94 22.33
C ASN A 123 -16.64 -3.10 23.15
N ASP A 124 -17.33 -3.53 24.20
CA ASP A 124 -16.90 -4.57 25.14
C ASP A 124 -16.54 -5.93 24.50
N ASN A 125 -17.05 -6.22 23.29
CA ASN A 125 -16.74 -7.45 22.56
C ASN A 125 -15.46 -7.36 21.71
N ASP A 126 -14.90 -6.16 21.54
CA ASP A 126 -13.66 -5.96 20.81
C ASP A 126 -12.47 -6.62 21.52
N ASP A 127 -11.58 -7.26 20.76
CA ASP A 127 -10.45 -8.00 21.32
C ASP A 127 -9.43 -7.07 21.99
N GLY A 128 -9.24 -5.85 21.46
CA GLY A 128 -8.42 -4.82 22.06
C GLY A 128 -9.04 -4.31 23.37
N HIS A 129 -10.35 -4.08 23.39
CA HIS A 129 -11.08 -3.72 24.60
C HIS A 129 -10.93 -4.81 25.70
N LYS A 130 -11.15 -6.08 25.35
CA LYS A 130 -10.97 -7.21 26.28
C LYS A 130 -9.55 -7.31 26.81
N TYR A 131 -8.54 -7.10 25.97
CA TYR A 131 -7.14 -7.09 26.37
C TYR A 131 -6.87 -6.03 27.44
N TRP A 132 -7.28 -4.78 27.22
CA TRP A 132 -7.06 -3.71 28.20
C TRP A 132 -7.83 -3.93 29.49
N MET A 133 -9.05 -4.49 29.43
CA MET A 133 -9.78 -4.89 30.63
C MET A 133 -9.02 -5.96 31.45
N GLN A 134 -8.34 -6.89 30.79
CA GLN A 134 -7.46 -7.85 31.47
C GLN A 134 -6.25 -7.16 32.10
N GLU A 135 -5.61 -6.22 31.42
CA GLU A 135 -4.47 -5.47 31.96
C GLU A 135 -4.86 -4.61 33.18
N ILE A 136 -6.04 -4.00 33.16
CA ILE A 136 -6.61 -3.31 34.33
C ILE A 136 -6.79 -4.30 35.49
N SER A 137 -7.32 -5.50 35.22
CA SER A 137 -7.47 -6.53 36.25
C SER A 137 -6.15 -7.02 36.85
N LYS A 138 -5.04 -6.91 36.11
CA LYS A 138 -3.67 -7.21 36.57
C LYS A 138 -3.04 -6.07 37.38
N GLY A 139 -3.73 -4.94 37.53
CA GLY A 139 -3.28 -3.81 38.34
C GLY A 139 -2.51 -2.74 37.58
N VAL A 140 -2.56 -2.72 36.25
CA VAL A 140 -2.02 -1.61 35.46
C VAL A 140 -2.81 -0.33 35.79
N LYS A 141 -2.10 0.77 36.04
CA LYS A 141 -2.75 2.03 36.42
C LYS A 141 -3.43 2.66 35.21
N ARG A 142 -4.61 3.23 35.43
CA ARG A 142 -5.35 3.98 34.41
C ARG A 142 -4.49 5.01 33.69
N GLN A 143 -3.68 5.76 34.43
CA GLN A 143 -2.80 6.78 33.87
C GLN A 143 -1.79 6.23 32.84
N ASP A 144 -1.28 5.01 33.04
CA ASP A 144 -0.33 4.39 32.11
C ASP A 144 -1.02 4.01 30.79
N ILE A 145 -2.26 3.52 30.88
CA ILE A 145 -3.11 3.20 29.73
C ILE A 145 -3.49 4.49 28.99
N GLU A 146 -3.88 5.56 29.69
CA GLU A 146 -4.16 6.87 29.05
C GLU A 146 -2.94 7.38 28.28
N ASN A 147 -1.76 7.34 28.90
CA ASN A 147 -0.52 7.76 28.26
C ASN A 147 -0.24 6.93 26.99
N TYR A 148 -0.48 5.62 27.04
CA TYR A 148 -0.36 4.75 25.87
C TYR A 148 -1.32 5.18 24.74
N PHE A 149 -2.60 5.39 25.03
CA PHE A 149 -3.59 5.83 24.03
C PHE A 149 -3.22 7.17 23.42
N ARG A 150 -2.77 8.15 24.23
CA ARG A 150 -2.32 9.46 23.74
C ARG A 150 -1.06 9.34 22.88
N GLN A 151 -0.12 8.47 23.26
CA GLN A 151 1.08 8.21 22.48
C GLN A 151 0.73 7.58 21.12
N VAL A 152 -0.14 6.58 21.09
CA VAL A 152 -0.62 5.95 19.85
C VAL A 152 -1.32 6.98 18.96
N ALA A 153 -2.20 7.80 19.53
CA ALA A 153 -2.86 8.89 18.80
C ALA A 153 -1.86 9.86 18.15
N SER A 154 -0.86 10.30 18.91
CA SER A 154 0.18 11.20 18.40
C SER A 154 1.04 10.54 17.32
N GLN A 155 1.44 9.28 17.51
CA GLN A 155 2.26 8.53 16.55
C GLN A 155 1.53 8.28 15.24
N GLU A 156 0.25 7.91 15.29
CA GLU A 156 -0.54 7.70 14.08
C GLU A 156 -0.81 9.00 13.35
N ASN A 157 -1.12 10.10 14.05
CA ASN A 157 -1.21 11.41 13.42
C ASN A 157 0.12 11.82 12.75
N GLN A 158 1.28 11.49 13.35
CA GLN A 158 2.58 11.75 12.73
C GLN A 158 2.83 10.89 11.49
N LYS A 159 2.41 9.61 11.50
CA LYS A 159 2.50 8.72 10.32
C LYS A 159 1.54 9.16 9.21
N ASN A 160 0.36 9.63 9.59
CA ASN A 160 -0.72 10.03 8.68
C ASN A 160 -0.63 11.49 8.25
N LYS A 161 0.29 12.28 8.82
CA LYS A 161 0.72 13.55 8.25
C LYS A 161 1.37 13.27 6.89
N GLN A 162 0.54 13.15 5.86
CA GLN A 162 0.93 13.44 4.50
C GLN A 162 1.36 14.90 4.47
N VAL A 163 2.65 15.16 4.69
CA VAL A 163 3.23 16.41 4.24
C VAL A 163 3.02 16.42 2.73
N ASP A 164 2.19 17.33 2.25
CA ASP A 164 2.03 17.53 0.81
C ASP A 164 3.43 17.79 0.26
N PHE A 165 3.84 17.05 -0.77
CA PHE A 165 5.17 17.22 -1.34
C PHE A 165 5.38 18.66 -1.84
N ASN A 166 4.31 19.35 -2.23
CA ASN A 166 4.35 20.79 -2.55
C ASN A 166 4.82 21.66 -1.39
N ASP A 167 4.57 21.28 -0.13
CA ASP A 167 5.01 22.06 1.03
C ASP A 167 6.53 21.98 1.24
N LEU A 168 7.20 21.01 0.61
CA LEU A 168 8.67 20.90 0.61
C LEU A 168 9.33 21.78 -0.45
N LEU A 169 8.55 22.32 -1.39
CA LEU A 169 9.03 23.10 -2.53
C LEU A 169 8.72 24.59 -2.35
N ASP A 170 9.53 25.46 -2.94
CA ASP A 170 9.35 26.90 -2.78
C ASP A 170 8.24 27.40 -3.73
N LYS A 171 7.31 28.22 -3.25
CA LYS A 171 6.08 28.52 -4.02
C LYS A 171 6.31 29.47 -5.21
N ASP A 172 7.43 30.18 -5.22
CA ASP A 172 7.79 31.22 -6.21
C ASP A 172 8.53 30.68 -7.44
N ASP A 173 8.92 29.41 -7.43
CA ASP A 173 9.65 28.77 -8.54
C ASP A 173 8.85 27.68 -9.27
N VAL A 174 7.53 27.60 -9.05
CA VAL A 174 6.64 26.74 -9.85
C VAL A 174 6.87 27.00 -11.35
N GLY A 175 7.05 25.94 -12.13
CA GLY A 175 7.37 26.03 -13.56
C GLY A 175 8.85 26.28 -13.88
N ARG A 176 9.72 26.38 -12.87
CA ARG A 176 11.16 26.68 -13.01
C ARG A 176 12.01 25.80 -12.10
N ARG A 177 11.68 24.51 -11.98
CA ARG A 177 12.40 23.57 -11.11
C ARG A 177 13.03 22.45 -11.90
N VAL A 178 14.27 22.13 -11.56
CA VAL A 178 15.00 20.95 -12.03
C VAL A 178 15.35 20.10 -10.82
N LEU A 179 15.12 18.79 -10.89
CA LEU A 179 15.49 17.84 -9.85
C LEU A 179 16.68 16.98 -10.30
N TYR A 180 17.61 16.74 -9.38
CA TYR A 180 18.64 15.72 -9.52
C TYR A 180 18.54 14.71 -8.36
N VAL A 181 18.26 13.44 -8.66
CA VAL A 181 18.02 12.41 -7.65
C VAL A 181 19.21 11.45 -7.57
N MET A 182 19.88 11.45 -6.41
CA MET A 182 21.00 10.57 -6.10
C MET A 182 20.93 10.14 -4.62
N PRO A 183 20.20 9.05 -4.30
CA PRO A 183 19.95 8.64 -2.92
C PRO A 183 21.20 8.07 -2.22
N GLU A 184 22.05 7.38 -2.97
CA GLU A 184 23.29 6.76 -2.53
C GLU A 184 24.35 6.95 -3.62
N SER A 185 25.54 6.35 -3.57
CA SER A 185 26.36 6.30 -2.36
C SER A 185 26.99 7.67 -2.08
N ILE A 186 27.66 7.84 -0.95
CA ILE A 186 28.44 9.06 -0.64
C ILE A 186 29.37 9.49 -1.78
N GLY A 187 30.03 8.52 -2.45
CA GLY A 187 30.93 8.78 -3.57
C GLY A 187 30.19 9.32 -4.79
N ASP A 188 29.05 8.72 -5.13
CA ASP A 188 28.25 9.14 -6.29
C ASP A 188 27.66 10.54 -6.07
N ILE A 189 27.23 10.85 -4.85
CA ILE A 189 26.73 12.18 -4.46
C ILE A 189 27.84 13.22 -4.59
N TYR A 190 29.04 12.92 -4.09
CA TYR A 190 30.19 13.81 -4.22
C TYR A 190 30.57 14.05 -5.69
N ILE A 191 30.67 12.99 -6.50
CA ILE A 191 31.00 13.09 -7.93
C ILE A 191 29.92 13.89 -8.68
N SER A 192 28.66 13.71 -8.33
CA SER A 192 27.53 14.44 -8.93
C SER A 192 27.67 15.95 -8.81
N THR A 193 28.36 16.46 -7.77
CA THR A 193 28.59 17.90 -7.60
C THR A 193 29.33 18.55 -8.76
N SER A 194 30.14 17.78 -9.49
CA SER A 194 30.84 18.24 -10.70
C SER A 194 29.88 18.57 -11.86
N LEU A 195 28.67 17.99 -11.85
CA LEU A 195 27.66 18.17 -12.89
C LEU A 195 26.78 19.40 -12.66
N PHE A 196 26.61 19.84 -11.41
CA PHE A 196 25.62 20.86 -11.05
C PHE A 196 25.86 22.21 -11.72
N LYS A 197 27.13 22.62 -11.91
CA LYS A 197 27.48 23.83 -12.67
C LYS A 197 26.97 23.77 -14.11
N ASN A 198 27.13 22.62 -14.77
CA ASN A 198 26.71 22.45 -16.15
C ASN A 198 25.20 22.34 -16.27
N ILE A 199 24.53 21.66 -15.33
CA ILE A 199 23.06 21.65 -15.25
C ILE A 199 22.53 23.08 -15.14
N LYS A 200 23.11 23.91 -14.26
CA LYS A 200 22.69 25.31 -14.11
C LYS A 200 22.99 26.16 -15.34
N LYS A 201 24.04 25.86 -16.11
CA LYS A 201 24.28 26.51 -17.42
C LYS A 201 23.25 26.11 -18.48
N GLN A 202 22.81 24.85 -18.47
CA GLN A 202 21.83 24.34 -19.42
C GLN A 202 20.42 24.86 -19.10
N TYR A 203 20.10 25.03 -17.81
CA TYR A 203 18.82 25.53 -17.32
C TYR A 203 19.02 26.78 -16.43
N PRO A 204 19.45 27.93 -17.00
CA PRO A 204 19.83 29.11 -16.22
C PRO A 204 18.68 29.68 -15.38
N GLU A 205 17.47 29.66 -15.92
CA GLU A 205 16.25 30.19 -15.28
C GLU A 205 15.63 29.26 -14.22
N TYR A 206 16.17 28.05 -14.06
CA TYR A 206 15.57 27.01 -13.22
C TYR A 206 16.35 26.82 -11.92
N ASN A 207 15.63 26.63 -10.82
CA ASN A 207 16.20 26.27 -9.53
C ASN A 207 16.55 24.78 -9.49
N LEU A 208 17.79 24.47 -9.11
CA LEU A 208 18.27 23.10 -9.00
C LEU A 208 18.01 22.55 -7.61
N TYR A 209 17.11 21.58 -7.53
CA TYR A 209 16.86 20.77 -6.35
C TYR A 209 17.69 19.49 -6.44
N VAL A 210 18.27 19.07 -5.32
CA VAL A 210 19.01 17.81 -5.22
C VAL A 210 18.39 16.92 -4.16
N ALA A 211 17.94 15.72 -4.54
CA ALA A 211 17.35 14.76 -3.61
C ALA A 211 18.35 13.66 -3.25
N THR A 212 18.55 13.46 -1.96
CA THR A 212 19.42 12.40 -1.43
C THR A 212 18.97 11.95 -0.04
N LYS A 213 19.61 10.93 0.55
CA LYS A 213 19.32 10.54 1.94
C LYS A 213 19.80 11.62 2.92
N PRO A 214 19.10 11.86 4.05
CA PRO A 214 19.45 12.91 5.01
C PRO A 214 20.88 12.82 5.54
N GLU A 215 21.41 11.61 5.67
CA GLU A 215 22.79 11.33 6.09
C GLU A 215 23.88 11.94 5.18
N TYR A 216 23.54 12.31 3.94
CA TYR A 216 24.47 12.87 2.97
C TYR A 216 24.33 14.38 2.74
N PHE A 217 23.41 15.06 3.44
CA PHE A 217 23.11 16.48 3.21
C PHE A 217 24.32 17.39 3.38
N ASP A 218 25.19 17.09 4.35
CA ASP A 218 26.36 17.91 4.66
C ASP A 218 27.37 17.97 3.50
N ILE A 219 27.39 16.98 2.60
CA ILE A 219 28.26 16.95 1.41
C ILE A 219 27.86 18.05 0.42
N LEU A 220 26.56 18.33 0.35
CA LEU A 220 25.96 19.27 -0.60
C LEU A 220 25.93 20.70 -0.05
N LYS A 221 26.21 20.86 1.25
CA LYS A 221 26.15 22.14 1.95
C LYS A 221 27.17 23.12 1.36
N GLY A 222 26.70 24.32 1.04
CA GLY A 222 27.54 25.39 0.50
C GLY A 222 27.84 25.28 -1.00
N ASN A 223 27.27 24.30 -1.71
CA ASN A 223 27.36 24.27 -3.17
C ASN A 223 26.56 25.45 -3.78
N PRO A 224 27.18 26.37 -4.54
CA PRO A 224 26.53 27.60 -5.00
C PRO A 224 25.49 27.37 -6.11
N TYR A 225 25.42 26.16 -6.67
CA TYR A 225 24.49 25.84 -7.76
C TYR A 225 23.21 25.17 -7.25
N ILE A 226 23.19 24.70 -6.00
CA ILE A 226 22.04 24.02 -5.41
C ILE A 226 21.11 25.06 -4.78
N HIS A 227 19.85 25.05 -5.18
CA HIS A 227 18.80 25.86 -4.57
C HIS A 227 18.34 25.25 -3.24
N LYS A 228 18.00 23.96 -3.25
CA LYS A 228 17.50 23.24 -2.07
C LYS A 228 17.84 21.76 -2.12
N VAL A 229 18.16 21.20 -0.96
CA VAL A 229 18.36 19.75 -0.80
C VAL A 229 17.08 19.13 -0.24
N LEU A 230 16.61 18.06 -0.87
CA LEU A 230 15.40 17.34 -0.48
C LEU A 230 15.76 15.97 0.09
N GLN A 231 14.97 15.50 1.06
CA GLN A 231 15.02 14.12 1.50
C GLN A 231 14.45 13.24 0.38
N TYR A 232 15.26 12.28 -0.06
CA TYR A 232 14.82 11.27 -1.00
C TYR A 232 13.67 10.45 -0.40
N ILE A 233 12.63 10.25 -1.21
CA ILE A 233 11.53 9.31 -0.94
C ILE A 233 11.36 8.38 -2.16
N PRO A 234 10.95 7.12 -1.98
CA PRO A 234 10.82 6.15 -3.08
C PRO A 234 9.93 6.61 -4.25
N GLN A 235 8.96 7.49 -4.00
CA GLN A 235 8.10 8.06 -5.03
C GLN A 235 8.88 8.85 -6.09
N MET A 236 10.06 9.39 -5.74
CA MET A 236 10.94 10.10 -6.68
C MET A 236 11.53 9.19 -7.76
N ASP A 237 11.37 7.87 -7.68
CA ASP A 237 11.78 6.96 -8.75
C ASP A 237 10.81 6.98 -9.93
N GLN A 238 9.61 7.51 -9.72
CA GLN A 238 8.55 7.55 -10.70
C GLN A 238 8.64 8.87 -11.48
N LEU A 239 9.25 8.83 -12.66
CA LEU A 239 9.44 10.03 -13.49
C LEU A 239 8.11 10.73 -13.79
N LEU A 240 7.04 9.96 -14.07
CA LEU A 240 5.70 10.50 -14.31
C LEU A 240 5.10 11.22 -13.10
N TRP A 241 5.48 10.82 -11.88
CA TRP A 241 5.08 11.53 -10.67
C TRP A 241 5.83 12.85 -10.52
N LEU A 242 7.13 12.87 -10.89
CA LEU A 242 7.98 14.06 -10.83
C LEU A 242 7.68 15.09 -11.92
N GLU A 243 7.56 14.66 -13.17
CA GLU A 243 7.40 15.52 -14.35
C GLU A 243 5.94 15.68 -14.79
N GLY A 244 5.04 14.87 -14.25
CA GLY A 244 3.62 14.92 -14.56
C GLY A 244 3.16 13.89 -15.60
N ALA A 245 1.86 13.58 -15.53
CA ALA A 245 1.17 12.69 -16.46
C ALA A 245 -0.34 12.96 -16.40
N GLY A 246 -1.00 13.05 -17.55
CA GLY A 246 -2.43 13.36 -17.62
C GLY A 246 -2.77 14.70 -16.96
N ASP A 247 -3.63 14.66 -15.95
CA ASP A 247 -4.05 15.86 -15.20
C ASP A 247 -3.02 16.32 -14.16
N HIS A 248 -2.07 15.46 -13.77
CA HIS A 248 -1.00 15.81 -12.84
C HIS A 248 0.08 16.62 -13.56
N LYS A 249 0.29 17.88 -13.15
CA LYS A 249 1.24 18.81 -13.79
C LYS A 249 2.72 18.53 -13.50
N GLY A 250 3.01 17.63 -12.55
CA GLY A 250 4.37 17.41 -12.09
C GLY A 250 4.81 18.46 -11.08
N TYR A 251 5.92 18.17 -10.41
CA TYR A 251 6.58 19.06 -9.45
C TYR A 251 7.82 19.72 -10.04
N PHE A 252 8.44 19.10 -11.06
CA PHE A 252 9.67 19.54 -11.70
C PHE A 252 9.49 19.51 -13.22
N GLU A 253 10.07 20.47 -13.92
CA GLU A 253 10.04 20.52 -15.39
C GLU A 253 11.02 19.51 -16.01
N VAL A 254 12.07 19.17 -15.26
CA VAL A 254 13.07 18.17 -15.64
C VAL A 254 13.54 17.44 -14.39
N ALA A 255 13.58 16.11 -14.43
CA ALA A 255 14.15 15.29 -13.37
C ALA A 255 15.24 14.34 -13.89
N PHE A 256 16.44 14.46 -13.32
CA PHE A 256 17.56 13.57 -13.57
C PHE A 256 17.60 12.44 -12.53
N LEU A 257 17.47 11.19 -12.98
CA LEU A 257 17.54 9.99 -12.13
C LEU A 257 18.76 9.11 -12.51
N PRO A 258 20.00 9.63 -12.44
CA PRO A 258 21.20 8.86 -12.81
C PRO A 258 21.38 7.61 -11.95
N HIS A 259 20.91 7.64 -10.70
CA HIS A 259 20.93 6.50 -9.79
C HIS A 259 20.21 5.26 -10.34
N ALA A 260 19.28 5.40 -11.28
CA ALA A 260 18.62 4.26 -11.91
C ALA A 260 19.63 3.36 -12.64
N GLY A 261 20.51 3.94 -13.46
CA GLY A 261 21.57 3.21 -14.18
C GLY A 261 22.83 2.98 -13.34
N THR A 262 23.10 3.84 -12.35
CA THR A 262 24.33 3.72 -11.55
C THR A 262 24.20 2.86 -10.30
N GLN A 263 23.00 2.69 -9.73
CA GLN A 263 22.79 1.96 -8.45
C GLN A 263 21.79 0.82 -8.54
N ARG A 264 20.77 0.92 -9.41
CA ARG A 264 19.72 -0.12 -9.50
C ARG A 264 19.99 -1.10 -10.61
N PHE A 265 20.20 -0.57 -11.81
CA PHE A 265 20.41 -1.33 -13.03
C PHE A 265 21.81 -1.03 -13.54
N LEU A 266 22.82 -1.67 -12.96
CA LEU A 266 24.22 -1.50 -13.34
C LEU A 266 24.44 -1.87 -14.81
N ASP A 267 24.35 -0.88 -15.69
CA ASP A 267 24.41 -1.03 -17.15
C ASP A 267 25.73 -0.54 -17.76
N TYR A 268 26.62 -0.01 -16.92
CA TYR A 268 27.90 0.59 -17.30
C TYR A 268 29.14 -0.26 -16.95
N LEU A 269 28.95 -1.43 -16.32
CA LEU A 269 30.03 -2.33 -15.93
C LEU A 269 30.58 -3.09 -17.14
N HIS A 270 31.45 -2.46 -17.94
CA HIS A 270 32.10 -3.10 -19.09
C HIS A 270 33.41 -3.83 -18.72
N ASN A 271 33.54 -4.37 -17.50
CA ASN A 271 34.75 -5.05 -17.01
C ASN A 271 36.04 -4.22 -17.16
N GLY A 272 35.94 -2.89 -17.05
CA GLY A 272 37.08 -1.98 -17.24
C GLY A 272 37.57 -1.87 -18.70
N LYS A 273 36.81 -2.36 -19.67
CA LYS A 273 37.13 -2.32 -21.11
C LYS A 273 36.36 -1.23 -21.88
N THR A 274 35.85 -0.22 -21.17
CA THR A 274 35.08 0.87 -21.79
C THR A 274 35.98 1.73 -22.68
N ASN A 275 35.56 1.94 -23.92
CA ASN A 275 36.16 2.96 -24.78
C ASN A 275 35.45 4.30 -24.52
N ILE A 276 36.15 5.26 -23.94
CA ILE A 276 35.64 6.63 -23.77
C ILE A 276 35.91 7.37 -25.08
N GLN A 277 34.85 7.88 -25.73
CA GLN A 277 34.96 8.61 -27.01
C GLN A 277 35.66 9.97 -26.86
N PHE A 278 35.61 10.57 -25.67
CA PHE A 278 36.19 11.88 -25.40
C PHE A 278 37.65 11.76 -24.99
N ASP A 279 38.53 12.55 -25.62
CA ASP A 279 39.90 12.71 -25.14
C ASP A 279 39.89 13.61 -23.91
N ILE A 280 39.84 12.97 -22.74
CA ILE A 280 39.90 13.64 -21.43
C ILE A 280 41.26 14.28 -21.15
N LYS A 281 42.27 14.15 -22.04
CA LYS A 281 43.58 14.79 -21.91
C LYS A 281 43.69 16.15 -22.59
N GLU A 282 42.79 16.51 -23.52
CA GLU A 282 42.94 17.75 -24.30
C GLU A 282 42.58 19.04 -23.54
N ASN A 283 41.90 18.97 -22.39
CA ASN A 283 41.43 20.15 -21.65
C ASN A 283 42.00 20.28 -20.22
N ILE A 284 43.13 19.65 -19.92
CA ILE A 284 43.81 19.85 -18.64
C ILE A 284 44.84 20.98 -18.79
N CYS A 285 44.44 22.17 -18.34
CA CYS A 285 45.27 23.34 -18.03
C CYS A 285 46.14 23.93 -19.16
N THR A 286 45.60 24.97 -19.81
CA THR A 286 46.36 26.18 -20.18
C THR A 286 45.83 27.36 -19.39
#